data_AF-A0A366ZX25-F1
#
_entry.id   AF-A0A366ZX25-F1
#
_cell.length_a   1.000
_cell.length_b   1.000
_cell.length_c   1.000
_cell.angle_alpha   90.00
_cell.angle_beta   90.00
_cell.angle_gamma   90.00
#
_symmetry.space_group_name_H-M   'P 1'
#
loop_
_entity.id
_entity.type
_entity.pdbx_description
1 polymer ?
#
loop_
_entity_poly.entity_id
_entity_poly.type
_entity_poly.pdbx_seq_one_letter_code
_entity_poly.pdbx_strand_id
1 'polypeptide(L)'
;MRRVRETAMGDPLWQRMMVAATGPTVTALLALLVVNLVAARIQRRKDESELREALAGELTEVANSLFLALQVFERTARHVPLEKRKASEAIAEQRGDLDHTYFSTRTRSQVLERRLQIHYADKRPAQAWHAVTDLLMVRYFLLLEADAGFRRWIRRQAAGPDHSGLSEEQLDDPGLLLESYRSALDDCVKVLWLSTPDRRGRHLKRGEGTPLSWHRSEGSEDPVSEEDGRVPDVSAA
;
A
#
# COMPACT_ATOMS: atom_id res chain seq x y z
N MET A 1 20.55 13.66 92.29
CA MET A 1 20.57 13.41 90.83
C MET A 1 19.18 12.98 90.36
N ARG A 2 18.36 13.92 89.85
CA ARG A 2 17.05 13.64 89.22
C ARG A 2 17.24 13.67 87.70
N ARG A 3 17.01 12.55 87.02
CA ARG A 3 16.92 12.53 85.55
C ARG A 3 15.58 13.17 85.18
N VAL A 4 15.64 14.34 84.56
CA VAL A 4 14.49 14.95 83.88
C VAL A 4 14.17 14.04 82.69
N ARG A 5 13.03 13.35 82.74
CA ARG A 5 12.45 12.68 81.57
C ARG A 5 11.95 13.78 80.65
N GLU A 6 12.67 14.03 79.57
CA GLU A 6 12.11 14.73 78.41
C GLU A 6 10.90 13.93 77.93
N THR A 7 9.71 14.44 78.22
CA THR A 7 8.49 13.99 77.56
C THR A 7 8.60 14.43 76.11
N ALA A 8 9.07 13.54 75.25
CA ALA A 8 8.98 13.71 73.81
C ALA A 8 7.53 14.09 73.47
N MET A 9 7.31 15.32 72.99
CA MET A 9 6.04 15.73 72.42
C MET A 9 5.75 14.76 71.27
N GLY A 10 4.84 13.82 71.51
CA GLY A 10 4.46 12.83 70.51
C GLY A 10 3.96 13.56 69.26
N ASP A 11 4.35 13.05 68.09
CA ASP A 11 3.97 13.63 66.81
C ASP A 11 2.47 13.95 66.78
N PRO A 12 2.06 15.14 66.31
CA PRO A 12 0.66 15.55 66.26
C PRO A 12 -0.21 14.50 65.56
N LEU A 13 -1.39 14.18 66.11
CA LEU A 13 -2.31 13.19 65.53
C LEU A 13 -2.65 13.48 64.05
N TRP A 14 -2.72 14.75 63.66
CA TRP A 14 -2.97 15.16 62.27
C TRP A 14 -1.87 14.68 61.31
N GLN A 15 -0.61 14.67 61.76
CA GLN A 15 0.53 14.24 60.94
C GLN A 15 0.46 12.73 60.67
N ARG A 16 0.06 11.94 61.68
CA ARG A 16 -0.18 10.50 61.51
C ARG A 16 -1.34 10.20 60.57
N MET A 17 -2.43 10.98 60.65
CA MET A 17 -3.56 10.85 59.72
C MET A 17 -3.17 11.20 58.27
N MET A 18 -2.39 12.27 58.07
CA MET A 18 -1.90 12.65 56.73
C MET A 18 -0.98 11.59 56.13
N VAL A 19 -0.07 11.02 56.91
CA VAL A 19 0.81 9.92 56.47
C VAL A 19 0.02 8.66 56.15
N ALA A 20 -0.98 8.33 56.97
CA ALA A 20 -1.85 7.17 56.73
C ALA A 20 -2.72 7.33 55.46
N ALA A 21 -3.13 8.55 55.13
CA ALA A 21 -3.95 8.83 53.95
C ALA A 21 -3.14 8.96 52.65
N THR A 22 -1.89 9.45 52.71
CA THR A 22 -1.07 9.68 51.50
C THR A 22 -0.69 8.40 50.78
N GLY A 23 -0.39 7.32 51.51
CA GLY A 23 -0.04 6.02 50.92
C GLY A 23 -1.12 5.48 49.97
N PRO A 24 -2.37 5.30 50.43
CA PRO A 24 -3.48 4.86 49.58
C PRO A 24 -3.76 5.79 48.39
N THR A 25 -3.72 7.11 48.58
CA THR A 25 -3.98 8.07 47.49
C THR A 25 -2.91 7.96 46.39
N VAL A 26 -1.63 7.97 46.76
CA VAL A 26 -0.53 7.82 45.79
C VAL A 26 -0.62 6.46 45.09
N THR A 27 -0.91 5.39 45.82
CA THR A 27 -1.10 4.05 45.26
C THR A 27 -2.25 4.02 44.25
N ALA A 28 -3.39 4.63 44.57
CA ALA A 28 -4.52 4.72 43.64
C ALA A 28 -4.19 5.52 42.37
N LEU A 29 -3.45 6.63 42.50
CA LEU A 29 -3.02 7.43 41.35
C LEU A 29 -2.04 6.66 40.46
N LEU A 30 -1.08 5.95 41.05
CA LEU A 30 -0.14 5.10 40.30
C LEU A 30 -0.86 3.93 39.62
N ALA A 31 -1.79 3.27 40.32
CA ALA A 31 -2.59 2.20 39.74
C ALA A 31 -3.41 2.70 38.54
N LEU A 32 -4.07 3.85 38.67
CA LEU A 32 -4.83 4.46 37.57
C LEU A 32 -3.93 4.81 36.38
N LEU A 33 -2.73 5.36 36.64
CA LEU A 33 -1.77 5.67 35.59
C LEU A 33 -1.33 4.40 34.84
N VAL A 34 -0.99 3.33 35.56
CA VAL A 34 -0.58 2.05 34.96
C VAL A 34 -1.72 1.44 34.13
N VAL A 35 -2.95 1.44 34.65
CA VAL A 35 -4.13 0.94 33.91
C VAL A 35 -4.33 1.73 32.63
N ASN A 36 -4.24 3.06 32.67
CA ASN A 36 -4.39 3.91 31.49
C ASN A 36 -3.29 3.66 30.45
N LEU A 37 -2.04 3.44 30.87
CA LEU A 37 -0.93 3.11 29.96
C LEU A 37 -1.13 1.75 29.28
N VAL A 38 -1.57 0.74 30.03
CA VAL A 38 -1.86 -0.60 29.49
C VAL A 38 -3.05 -0.56 28.54
N ALA A 39 -4.15 0.09 28.94
CA ALA A 39 -5.34 0.25 28.10
C ALA A 39 -5.01 0.99 26.80
N ALA A 40 -4.25 2.09 26.88
CA ALA A 40 -3.78 2.81 25.70
C ALA A 40 -2.89 1.95 24.79
N ARG A 41 -2.05 1.08 25.36
CA ARG A 41 -1.22 0.14 24.57
C ARG A 41 -2.06 -0.91 23.86
N ILE A 42 -3.06 -1.48 24.55
CA ILE A 42 -3.97 -2.47 23.95
C ILE A 42 -4.80 -1.84 22.84
N GLN A 43 -5.37 -0.65 23.09
CA GLN A 43 -6.15 0.07 22.08
C GLN A 43 -5.30 0.35 20.84
N ARG A 44 -4.06 0.81 21.01
CA ARG A 44 -3.14 1.04 19.88
C ARG A 44 -2.90 -0.21 19.04
N ARG A 45 -2.72 -1.37 19.67
CA ARG A 45 -2.57 -2.65 18.94
C ARG A 45 -3.82 -3.00 18.16
N LYS A 46 -5.01 -2.74 18.72
CA LYS A 46 -6.28 -2.94 18.03
C LYS A 46 -6.41 -2.03 16.83
N ASP A 47 -6.26 -0.70 16.98
CA ASP A 47 -6.41 0.19 15.81
C ASP A 47 -5.31 -0.05 14.76
N GLU A 48 -4.12 -0.52 15.14
CA GLU A 48 -3.10 -0.95 14.16
C GLU A 48 -3.49 -2.22 13.40
N SER A 49 -4.14 -3.20 14.05
CA SER A 49 -4.67 -4.40 13.39
C SER A 49 -5.83 -4.04 12.47
N GLU A 50 -6.76 -3.22 12.95
CA GLU A 50 -7.92 -2.77 12.19
C GLU A 50 -7.53 -1.98 10.94
N LEU A 51 -6.56 -1.06 11.05
CA LEU A 51 -6.02 -0.32 9.89
C LEU A 51 -5.40 -1.27 8.86
N ARG A 52 -4.61 -2.24 9.35
CA ARG A 52 -3.97 -3.26 8.53
C ARG A 52 -5.02 -4.05 7.77
N GLU A 53 -5.95 -4.68 8.48
CA GLU A 53 -7.04 -5.49 7.93
C GLU A 53 -7.86 -4.71 6.90
N ALA A 54 -8.21 -3.46 7.19
CA ALA A 54 -8.91 -2.59 6.25
C ALA A 54 -8.10 -2.36 4.96
N LEU A 55 -6.81 -2.00 5.07
CA LEU A 55 -5.95 -1.81 3.90
C LEU A 55 -5.79 -3.09 3.08
N ALA A 56 -5.57 -4.25 3.73
CA ALA A 56 -5.46 -5.52 3.00
C ALA A 56 -6.77 -5.88 2.28
N GLY A 57 -7.93 -5.62 2.91
CA GLY A 57 -9.23 -5.78 2.28
C GLY A 57 -9.36 -4.93 1.03
N GLU A 58 -9.05 -3.63 1.13
CA GLU A 58 -9.13 -2.71 -0.01
C GLU A 58 -8.15 -3.05 -1.14
N LEU A 59 -6.90 -3.40 -0.83
CA LEU A 59 -5.89 -3.81 -1.82
C LEU A 59 -6.35 -5.07 -2.57
N THR A 60 -6.86 -6.05 -1.83
CA THR A 60 -7.37 -7.31 -2.39
C THR A 60 -8.59 -7.09 -3.26
N GLU A 61 -9.52 -6.23 -2.83
CA GLU A 61 -10.71 -5.87 -3.60
C GLU A 61 -10.34 -5.18 -4.93
N VAL A 62 -9.47 -4.17 -4.87
CA VAL A 62 -9.04 -3.40 -6.05
C VAL A 62 -8.29 -4.29 -7.04
N ALA A 63 -7.34 -5.10 -6.57
CA ALA A 63 -6.59 -6.02 -7.42
C ALA A 63 -7.51 -7.08 -8.07
N ASN A 64 -8.39 -7.71 -7.28
CA ASN A 64 -9.28 -8.75 -7.79
C ASN A 64 -10.36 -8.20 -8.73
N SER A 65 -10.81 -6.96 -8.55
CA SER A 65 -11.78 -6.34 -9.46
C SER A 65 -11.25 -6.30 -10.90
N LEU A 66 -10.04 -5.79 -11.11
CA LEU A 66 -9.42 -5.77 -12.44
C LEU A 66 -9.02 -7.18 -12.90
N PHE A 67 -8.47 -8.01 -12.02
CA PHE A 67 -8.11 -9.39 -12.38
C PHE A 67 -9.31 -10.18 -12.92
N LEU A 68 -10.46 -10.10 -12.25
CA LEU A 68 -11.67 -10.80 -12.69
C LEU A 68 -12.20 -10.23 -14.01
N ALA A 69 -12.20 -8.91 -14.18
CA ALA A 69 -12.58 -8.29 -15.45
C ALA A 69 -11.70 -8.76 -16.62
N LEU A 70 -10.37 -8.83 -16.40
CA LEU A 70 -9.42 -9.37 -17.38
C LEU A 70 -9.72 -10.83 -17.73
N GLN A 71 -10.05 -11.66 -16.73
CA GLN A 71 -10.41 -13.06 -16.94
C GLN A 71 -11.72 -13.23 -17.72
N VAL A 72 -12.73 -12.39 -17.44
CA VAL A 72 -14.00 -12.40 -18.18
C VAL A 72 -13.75 -12.01 -19.64
N PHE A 73 -13.04 -10.91 -19.88
CA PHE A 73 -12.69 -10.48 -21.24
C PHE A 73 -11.91 -11.54 -22.00
N GLU A 74 -10.88 -12.13 -21.39
CA GLU A 74 -10.08 -13.19 -22.02
C GLU A 74 -10.93 -14.39 -22.43
N ARG A 75 -11.85 -14.84 -21.56
CA ARG A 75 -12.77 -15.96 -21.86
C ARG A 75 -13.71 -15.63 -23.01
N THR A 76 -14.26 -14.42 -23.05
CA THR A 76 -15.12 -13.97 -24.14
C THR A 76 -14.33 -13.91 -25.46
N ALA A 77 -13.13 -13.32 -25.44
CA ALA A 77 -12.26 -13.18 -26.60
C ALA A 77 -11.72 -14.52 -27.14
N ARG A 78 -11.57 -15.53 -26.28
CA ARG A 78 -11.03 -16.85 -26.65
C ARG A 78 -11.84 -17.56 -27.73
N HIS A 79 -13.14 -17.30 -27.80
CA HIS A 79 -14.06 -17.97 -28.73
C HIS A 79 -14.26 -17.20 -30.05
N VAL A 80 -13.68 -16.00 -30.17
CA VAL A 80 -13.81 -15.15 -31.36
C VAL A 80 -12.47 -15.08 -32.09
N PRO A 81 -12.41 -15.50 -33.37
CA PRO A 81 -11.20 -15.37 -34.20
C PRO A 81 -10.71 -13.92 -34.22
N LEU A 82 -9.38 -13.71 -34.18
CA LEU A 82 -8.75 -12.39 -34.06
C LEU A 82 -9.27 -11.39 -35.11
N GLU A 83 -9.37 -11.83 -36.36
CA GLU A 83 -9.82 -11.03 -37.49
C GLU A 83 -11.29 -10.60 -37.39
N LYS A 84 -12.09 -11.25 -36.52
CA LYS A 84 -13.50 -10.95 -36.29
C LYS A 84 -13.76 -10.19 -34.99
N ARG A 85 -12.76 -10.05 -34.10
CA ARG A 85 -12.94 -9.42 -32.77
C ARG A 85 -13.40 -7.98 -32.89
N LYS A 86 -12.83 -7.20 -33.81
CA LYS A 86 -13.21 -5.79 -34.04
C LYS A 86 -14.67 -5.62 -34.50
N ALA A 87 -15.24 -6.63 -35.15
CA ALA A 87 -16.63 -6.61 -35.62
C ALA A 87 -17.61 -7.26 -34.63
N SER A 88 -17.12 -7.84 -33.54
CA SER A 88 -17.95 -8.53 -32.56
C SER A 88 -18.49 -7.54 -31.52
N GLU A 89 -19.81 -7.32 -31.54
CA GLU A 89 -20.51 -6.46 -30.57
C GLU A 89 -20.26 -6.91 -29.12
N ALA A 90 -20.29 -8.23 -28.86
CA ALA A 90 -20.00 -8.80 -27.55
C ALA A 90 -18.57 -8.50 -27.06
N ILE A 91 -17.58 -8.47 -27.96
CA ILE A 91 -16.20 -8.09 -27.61
C ILE A 91 -16.10 -6.59 -27.36
N ALA A 92 -16.79 -5.77 -28.15
CA ALA A 92 -16.80 -4.32 -27.97
C ALA A 92 -17.44 -3.92 -26.63
N GLU A 93 -18.57 -4.55 -26.26
CA GLU A 93 -19.23 -4.35 -24.97
C GLU A 93 -18.30 -4.74 -23.82
N GLN A 94 -17.73 -5.95 -23.85
CA GLN A 94 -16.81 -6.42 -22.80
C GLN A 94 -15.52 -5.60 -22.72
N ARG A 95 -15.03 -5.04 -23.85
CA ARG A 95 -13.91 -4.10 -23.84
C ARG A 95 -14.30 -2.81 -23.12
N GLY A 96 -15.49 -2.26 -23.37
CA GLY A 96 -15.98 -1.07 -22.66
C GLY A 96 -16.04 -1.27 -21.14
N ASP A 97 -16.56 -2.42 -20.70
CA ASP A 97 -16.60 -2.79 -19.28
C ASP A 97 -15.20 -2.95 -18.66
N LEU A 98 -14.28 -3.56 -19.41
CA LEU A 98 -12.89 -3.75 -19.00
C LEU A 98 -12.17 -2.41 -18.87
N ASP A 99 -12.30 -1.52 -19.86
CA ASP A 99 -11.68 -0.19 -19.88
C ASP A 99 -12.18 0.64 -18.70
N HIS A 100 -13.49 0.65 -18.44
CA HIS A 100 -14.08 1.31 -17.28
C HIS A 100 -13.51 0.76 -15.96
N THR A 101 -13.42 -0.56 -15.84
CA THR A 101 -12.85 -1.23 -14.66
C THR A 101 -11.36 -0.90 -14.48
N TYR A 102 -10.60 -0.85 -15.58
CA TYR A 102 -9.20 -0.46 -15.59
C TYR A 102 -9.00 0.97 -15.07
N PHE A 103 -9.72 1.96 -15.61
CA PHE A 103 -9.58 3.36 -15.17
C PHE A 103 -9.97 3.56 -13.70
N SER A 104 -11.06 2.92 -13.27
CA SER A 104 -11.49 2.92 -11.87
C SER A 104 -10.42 2.30 -10.96
N THR A 105 -9.91 1.13 -11.32
CA THR A 105 -8.86 0.42 -10.58
C THR A 105 -7.57 1.24 -10.52
N ARG A 106 -7.14 1.86 -11.62
CA ARG A 106 -5.93 2.69 -11.68
C ARG A 106 -6.01 3.85 -10.70
N THR A 107 -7.14 4.55 -10.67
CA THR A 107 -7.39 5.67 -9.77
C THR A 107 -7.38 5.21 -8.31
N ARG A 108 -8.13 4.15 -7.98
CA ARG A 108 -8.16 3.58 -6.62
C ARG A 108 -6.78 3.10 -6.17
N SER A 109 -6.01 2.51 -7.09
CA SER A 109 -4.66 2.01 -6.81
C SER A 109 -3.70 3.13 -6.42
N GLN A 110 -3.76 4.29 -7.09
CA GLN A 110 -2.95 5.47 -6.71
C GLN A 110 -3.31 5.99 -5.31
N VAL A 111 -4.61 6.04 -5.00
CA VAL A 111 -5.07 6.46 -3.67
C VAL A 111 -4.57 5.51 -2.60
N LEU A 112 -4.64 4.20 -2.83
CA LEU A 112 -4.13 3.18 -1.92
C LEU A 112 -2.62 3.27 -1.74
N GLU A 113 -1.87 3.40 -2.83
CA GLU A 113 -0.42 3.58 -2.76
C GLU A 113 -0.06 4.81 -1.91
N ARG A 114 -0.76 5.93 -2.13
CA ARG A 114 -0.54 7.14 -1.34
C ARG A 114 -0.89 6.95 0.13
N ARG A 115 -1.97 6.23 0.43
CA ARG A 115 -2.32 5.86 1.81
C ARG A 115 -1.24 5.01 2.46
N LEU A 116 -0.67 4.05 1.75
CA LEU A 116 0.44 3.24 2.24
C LEU A 116 1.66 4.10 2.56
N GLN A 117 2.02 5.02 1.66
CA GLN A 117 3.11 5.99 1.89
C GLN A 117 2.86 6.90 3.10
N ILE A 118 1.60 7.25 3.39
CA ILE A 118 1.25 8.10 4.55
C ILE A 118 1.30 7.29 5.85
N HIS A 119 0.79 6.06 5.84
CA HIS A 119 0.61 5.26 7.05
C HIS A 119 1.86 4.48 7.46
N TYR A 120 2.81 4.24 6.55
CA TYR A 120 4.02 3.48 6.82
C TYR A 120 5.25 4.36 6.54
N ALA A 121 6.20 4.39 7.50
CA ALA A 121 7.50 5.04 7.27
C ALA A 121 8.38 4.23 6.31
N ASP A 122 8.16 2.92 6.27
CA ASP A 122 8.80 2.01 5.33
C ASP A 122 8.14 2.11 3.95
N LYS A 123 8.94 2.16 2.88
CA LYS A 123 8.45 2.21 1.50
C LYS A 123 7.97 0.86 0.99
N ARG A 124 8.39 -0.25 1.61
CA ARG A 124 8.11 -1.61 1.15
C ARG A 124 6.62 -1.91 0.91
N PRO A 125 5.66 -1.51 1.78
CA PRO A 125 4.24 -1.73 1.49
C PRO A 125 3.77 -1.06 0.20
N ALA A 126 4.14 0.21 -0.01
CA ALA A 126 3.76 0.96 -1.20
C ALA A 126 4.41 0.35 -2.46
N GLN A 127 5.68 -0.03 -2.36
CA GLN A 127 6.42 -0.66 -3.45
C GLN A 127 5.85 -2.04 -3.83
N ALA A 128 5.51 -2.88 -2.84
CA ALA A 128 4.88 -4.17 -3.09
C ALA A 128 3.49 -4.00 -3.75
N TRP A 129 2.73 -2.97 -3.36
CA TRP A 129 1.48 -2.63 -4.03
C TRP A 129 1.69 -2.15 -5.47
N HIS A 130 2.68 -1.29 -5.68
CA HIS A 130 3.06 -0.80 -7.02
C HIS A 130 3.36 -1.96 -7.97
N ALA A 131 4.13 -2.97 -7.52
CA ALA A 131 4.41 -4.20 -8.27
C ALA A 131 3.14 -4.96 -8.71
N VAL A 132 2.16 -5.12 -7.82
CA VAL A 132 0.87 -5.75 -8.13
C VAL A 132 0.16 -5.00 -9.26
N THR A 133 0.16 -3.67 -9.19
CA THR A 133 -0.51 -2.83 -10.19
C THR A 133 0.20 -2.87 -11.53
N ASP A 134 1.53 -2.86 -11.56
CA ASP A 134 2.33 -2.97 -12.79
C ASP A 134 2.03 -4.29 -13.52
N LEU A 135 1.99 -5.41 -12.80
CA LEU A 135 1.66 -6.72 -13.38
C LEU A 135 0.24 -6.74 -14.00
N LEU A 136 -0.76 -6.20 -13.31
CA LEU A 136 -2.13 -6.13 -13.83
C LEU A 136 -2.25 -5.18 -15.04
N MET A 137 -1.54 -4.05 -15.03
CA MET A 137 -1.51 -3.11 -16.15
C MET A 137 -0.87 -3.74 -17.38
N VAL A 138 0.27 -4.43 -17.23
CA VAL A 138 0.89 -5.17 -18.33
C VAL A 138 -0.09 -6.19 -18.90
N ARG A 139 -0.76 -6.98 -18.05
CA ARG A 139 -1.75 -7.97 -18.51
C ARG A 139 -2.88 -7.34 -19.32
N TYR A 140 -3.41 -6.21 -18.85
CA TYR A 140 -4.44 -5.45 -19.54
C TYR A 140 -4.01 -5.06 -20.97
N PHE A 141 -2.83 -4.46 -21.12
CA PHE A 141 -2.36 -4.02 -22.43
C PHE A 141 -1.93 -5.17 -23.36
N LEU A 142 -1.45 -6.29 -22.81
CA LEU A 142 -1.19 -7.49 -23.61
C LEU A 142 -2.48 -8.13 -24.13
N LEU A 143 -3.58 -8.03 -23.38
CA LEU A 143 -4.89 -8.57 -23.78
C LEU A 143 -5.60 -7.71 -24.84
N LEU A 144 -5.44 -6.37 -24.80
CA LEU A 144 -6.13 -5.45 -25.71
C LEU A 144 -5.53 -5.36 -27.13
N GLU A 145 -4.66 -6.29 -27.50
CA GLU A 145 -4.05 -6.36 -28.83
C GLU A 145 -3.37 -5.05 -29.29
N ALA A 146 -2.84 -4.25 -28.36
CA ALA A 146 -2.14 -3.00 -28.67
C ALA A 146 -1.00 -3.20 -29.69
N ASP A 147 -0.53 -2.13 -30.33
CA ASP A 147 0.59 -2.24 -31.25
C ASP A 147 1.85 -2.79 -30.54
N ALA A 148 2.71 -3.47 -31.29
CA ALA A 148 3.88 -4.15 -30.72
C ALA A 148 4.86 -3.17 -30.04
N GLY A 149 4.97 -1.94 -30.57
CA GLY A 149 5.81 -0.89 -29.99
C GLY A 149 5.28 -0.44 -28.63
N PHE A 150 3.98 -0.22 -28.51
CA PHE A 150 3.32 0.14 -27.27
C PHE A 150 3.37 -0.98 -26.23
N ARG A 151 3.15 -2.24 -26.62
CA ARG A 151 3.32 -3.39 -25.70
C ARG A 151 4.74 -3.47 -25.16
N ARG A 152 5.74 -3.28 -26.03
CA ARG A 152 7.14 -3.23 -25.62
C ARG A 152 7.39 -2.09 -24.63
N TRP A 153 6.89 -0.89 -24.92
CA TRP A 153 7.01 0.26 -24.05
C TRP A 153 6.41 0.01 -22.66
N ILE A 154 5.19 -0.53 -22.59
CA ILE A 154 4.53 -0.89 -21.32
C ILE A 154 5.36 -1.90 -20.52
N ARG A 155 5.86 -2.97 -21.16
CA ARG A 155 6.69 -3.97 -20.47
C ARG A 155 7.97 -3.35 -19.93
N ARG A 156 8.62 -2.46 -20.68
CA ARG A 156 9.81 -1.75 -20.21
C ARG A 156 9.54 -0.89 -18.98
N GLN A 157 8.41 -0.18 -18.95
CA GLN A 157 8.02 0.65 -17.80
C GLN A 157 7.70 -0.16 -16.55
N ALA A 158 7.24 -1.41 -16.72
CA ALA A 158 6.89 -2.30 -15.62
C ALA A 158 8.02 -3.26 -15.22
N ALA A 159 9.14 -3.27 -15.94
CA ALA A 159 10.24 -4.19 -15.69
C ALA A 159 11.13 -3.73 -14.53
N GLY A 160 11.77 -4.70 -13.86
CA GLY A 160 12.81 -4.46 -12.86
C GLY A 160 12.36 -4.64 -11.42
N PRO A 161 13.32 -4.67 -10.48
CA PRO A 161 13.09 -5.03 -9.08
C PRO A 161 12.22 -4.01 -8.32
N ASP A 162 12.22 -2.76 -8.76
CA ASP A 162 11.41 -1.71 -8.13
C ASP A 162 9.95 -1.65 -8.65
N HIS A 163 9.67 -2.42 -9.71
CA HIS A 163 8.39 -2.52 -10.41
C HIS A 163 7.80 -3.93 -10.22
N SER A 164 7.57 -4.67 -11.31
CA SER A 164 7.01 -6.02 -11.28
C SER A 164 7.93 -7.09 -10.70
N GLY A 165 9.24 -6.83 -10.61
CA GLY A 165 10.26 -7.83 -10.31
C GLY A 165 10.63 -8.75 -11.49
N LEU A 166 10.04 -8.53 -12.67
CA LEU A 166 10.30 -9.30 -13.89
C LEU A 166 11.12 -8.50 -14.91
N SER A 167 11.82 -9.20 -15.79
CA SER A 167 12.44 -8.60 -17.00
C SER A 167 11.39 -8.27 -18.08
N GLU A 168 11.77 -7.45 -19.06
CA GLU A 168 10.90 -7.09 -20.19
C GLU A 168 10.42 -8.33 -20.96
N GLU A 169 11.29 -9.32 -21.14
CA GLU A 169 11.00 -10.57 -21.85
C GLU A 169 10.08 -11.48 -21.03
N GLN A 170 10.30 -11.59 -19.71
CA GLN A 170 9.46 -12.37 -18.82
C GLN A 170 8.03 -11.83 -18.74
N LEU A 171 7.86 -10.52 -18.88
CA LEU A 171 6.54 -9.88 -18.90
C LEU A 171 5.70 -10.24 -20.13
N ASP A 172 6.28 -10.87 -21.16
CA ASP A 172 5.53 -11.37 -22.32
C ASP A 172 4.92 -12.76 -22.09
N ASP A 173 5.34 -13.49 -21.05
CA ASP A 173 4.80 -14.81 -20.68
C ASP A 173 3.53 -14.67 -19.82
N PRO A 174 2.34 -15.03 -20.34
CA PRO A 174 1.08 -14.92 -19.60
C PRO A 174 1.02 -15.77 -18.32
N GLY A 175 1.65 -16.94 -18.33
CA GLY A 175 1.64 -17.88 -17.22
C GLY A 175 2.47 -17.35 -16.06
N LEU A 176 3.70 -16.92 -16.37
CA LEU A 176 4.60 -16.31 -15.40
C LEU A 176 4.00 -15.02 -14.83
N LEU A 177 3.45 -14.15 -15.67
CA LEU A 177 2.82 -12.91 -15.22
C LEU A 177 1.71 -13.18 -14.19
N LEU A 178 0.86 -14.18 -14.43
CA LEU A 178 -0.21 -14.55 -13.52
C LEU A 178 0.31 -15.13 -12.19
N GLU A 179 1.34 -15.97 -12.24
CA GLU A 179 1.99 -16.51 -11.06
C GLU A 179 2.63 -15.39 -10.22
N SER A 180 3.39 -14.50 -10.87
CA SER A 180 4.00 -13.35 -10.24
C SER A 180 2.98 -12.38 -9.65
N TYR A 181 1.83 -12.15 -10.31
CA TYR A 181 0.74 -11.35 -9.76
C TYR A 181 0.22 -11.93 -8.44
N ARG A 182 -0.03 -13.25 -8.39
CA ARG A 182 -0.53 -13.91 -7.18
C ARG A 182 0.49 -13.84 -6.05
N SER A 183 1.77 -14.08 -6.35
CA SER A 183 2.85 -13.95 -5.37
C SER A 183 2.97 -12.52 -4.86
N ALA A 184 2.98 -11.53 -5.77
CA ALA A 184 3.10 -10.12 -5.40
C ALA A 184 1.93 -9.65 -4.52
N LEU A 185 0.70 -10.12 -4.78
CA LEU A 185 -0.45 -9.78 -3.95
C LEU A 185 -0.33 -10.36 -2.54
N ASP A 186 0.07 -11.64 -2.42
CA ASP A 186 0.30 -12.28 -1.12
C ASP A 186 1.45 -11.60 -0.34
N ASP A 187 2.55 -11.28 -1.03
CA ASP A 187 3.68 -10.57 -0.44
C ASP A 187 3.32 -9.14 -0.04
N CYS A 188 2.49 -8.45 -0.82
CA CYS A 188 1.96 -7.13 -0.45
C CYS A 188 1.22 -7.20 0.89
N VAL A 189 0.32 -8.17 1.07
CA VAL A 189 -0.41 -8.36 2.34
C VAL A 189 0.53 -8.71 3.49
N LYS A 190 1.50 -9.62 3.28
CA LYS A 190 2.50 -9.96 4.31
C LYS A 190 3.34 -8.76 4.73
N VAL A 191 3.80 -7.97 3.77
CA VAL A 191 4.65 -6.80 4.01
C VAL A 191 3.93 -5.75 4.85
N LEU A 192 2.61 -5.60 4.71
CA LEU A 192 1.83 -4.73 5.61
C LEU A 192 1.96 -5.16 7.08
N TRP A 193 1.95 -6.47 7.35
CA TRP A 193 1.95 -7.00 8.73
C TRP A 193 3.34 -6.95 9.33
N LEU A 194 4.37 -7.13 8.50
CA LEU A 194 5.76 -7.00 8.90
C LEU A 194 6.20 -5.53 9.07
N SER A 195 5.50 -4.59 8.45
CA SER A 195 5.82 -3.17 8.52
C SER A 195 5.21 -2.50 9.76
N THR A 196 5.91 -1.49 10.29
CA THR A 196 5.46 -0.70 11.43
C THR A 196 4.76 0.58 10.94
N PRO A 197 3.47 0.79 11.27
CA PRO A 197 2.77 2.02 10.91
C PRO A 197 3.40 3.25 11.58
N ASP A 198 3.62 4.34 10.84
CA ASP A 198 3.99 5.65 11.40
C ASP A 198 2.76 6.54 11.59
N ARG A 199 2.15 6.45 12.77
CA ARG A 199 0.95 7.21 13.14
C ARG A 199 1.11 8.73 13.13
N ARG A 200 2.33 9.28 13.14
CA ARG A 200 2.50 10.73 13.28
C ARG A 200 2.76 11.45 11.96
N GLY A 201 2.84 10.73 10.84
CA GLY A 201 3.34 11.29 9.57
C GLY A 201 4.68 12.02 9.79
N ARG A 202 5.47 11.58 10.77
CA ARG A 202 6.69 12.29 11.18
C ARG A 202 7.73 12.20 10.09
N HIS A 203 7.73 11.09 9.36
CA HIS A 203 8.56 10.93 8.17
C HIS A 203 8.22 11.96 7.09
N LEU A 204 6.94 12.35 6.93
CA LEU A 204 6.54 13.39 5.97
C LEU A 204 7.10 14.77 6.33
N LYS A 205 7.36 15.05 7.61
CA LYS A 205 7.97 16.31 8.07
C LYS A 205 9.49 16.34 8.00
N ARG A 206 10.15 15.18 7.93
CA ARG A 206 11.62 15.07 7.87
C ARG A 206 12.19 15.15 6.46
N GLY A 207 11.33 15.21 5.44
CA GLY A 207 11.72 15.58 4.08
C GLY A 207 11.97 17.08 3.98
N GLU A 208 13.14 17.53 4.43
CA GLU A 208 13.74 18.75 3.90
C GLU A 208 13.89 18.58 2.38
N GLY A 209 12.99 19.21 1.62
CA GLY A 209 13.33 19.81 0.34
C GLY A 209 13.75 18.90 -0.83
N THR A 210 13.62 17.58 -0.77
CA THR A 210 13.52 16.82 -2.02
C THR A 210 12.04 16.84 -2.40
N PRO A 211 11.60 17.67 -3.37
CA PRO A 211 10.29 17.48 -3.94
C PRO A 211 10.16 15.99 -4.24
N LEU A 212 8.98 15.42 -3.98
CA LEU A 212 8.55 14.26 -4.74
C LEU A 212 8.56 14.72 -6.20
N SER A 213 9.74 14.75 -6.82
CA SER A 213 9.87 14.43 -8.22
C SER A 213 9.30 13.02 -8.25
N TRP A 214 7.99 12.96 -8.45
CA TRP A 214 7.51 12.21 -9.59
C TRP A 214 8.57 12.50 -10.63
N HIS A 215 9.47 11.55 -10.86
CA HIS A 215 9.96 11.39 -12.19
C HIS A 215 8.68 11.18 -13.01
N ARG A 216 7.99 12.28 -13.37
CA ARG A 216 7.82 12.56 -14.77
C ARG A 216 9.21 12.26 -15.28
N SER A 217 9.34 11.09 -15.89
CA SER A 217 10.35 10.89 -16.89
C SER A 217 10.14 12.03 -17.89
N GLU A 218 10.59 13.23 -17.51
CA GLU A 218 11.25 14.13 -18.43
C GLU A 218 12.37 13.23 -18.88
N GLY A 219 12.18 12.71 -20.10
CA GLY A 219 12.97 11.60 -20.60
C GLY A 219 14.42 11.84 -20.24
N SER A 220 15.08 10.80 -19.74
CA SER A 220 16.53 10.78 -19.84
C SER A 220 16.84 11.15 -21.28
N GLU A 221 17.34 12.36 -21.50
CA GLU A 221 18.05 12.77 -22.70
C GLU A 221 19.39 12.02 -22.72
N ASP A 222 19.37 10.71 -22.48
CA ASP A 222 20.22 9.85 -23.26
C ASP A 222 19.86 10.19 -24.70
N PRO A 223 20.84 10.49 -25.57
CA PRO A 223 20.56 10.71 -26.97
C PRO A 223 19.87 9.45 -27.47
N VAL A 224 18.54 9.52 -27.57
CA VAL A 224 17.74 8.64 -28.41
C VAL A 224 18.34 8.88 -29.77
N SER A 225 19.20 7.96 -30.20
CA SER A 225 19.58 7.81 -31.60
C SER A 225 18.31 8.05 -32.40
N GLU A 226 18.33 9.09 -33.22
CA GLU A 226 17.21 9.84 -33.81
C GLU A 226 16.27 9.01 -34.71
N GLU A 227 16.36 7.68 -34.65
CA GLU A 227 15.65 6.75 -35.53
C GLU A 227 14.33 6.19 -35.00
N ASP A 228 13.90 6.38 -33.73
CA ASP A 228 12.68 5.69 -33.25
C ASP A 228 11.80 6.42 -32.20
N GLY A 229 11.90 7.74 -32.09
CA GLY A 229 11.25 8.55 -31.03
C GLY A 229 9.77 8.92 -31.23
N ARG A 230 8.99 8.18 -32.04
CA ARG A 230 7.56 8.49 -32.23
C ARG A 230 6.74 7.77 -31.16
N VAL A 231 6.26 8.51 -30.16
CA VAL A 231 5.18 8.01 -29.28
C VAL A 231 4.02 7.62 -30.19
N PRO A 232 3.62 6.34 -30.26
CA PRO A 232 2.54 5.92 -31.15
C PRO A 232 1.26 6.66 -30.75
N ASP A 233 0.58 7.21 -31.76
CA ASP A 233 -0.68 7.94 -31.58
C ASP A 233 -1.74 6.94 -31.06
N VAL A 234 -2.06 7.07 -29.77
CA VAL A 234 -2.98 6.17 -29.03
C VAL A 234 -4.44 6.40 -29.44
N SER A 235 -4.72 7.37 -30.31
CA SER A 235 -6.07 7.76 -30.73
C SER A 235 -6.75 6.78 -31.71
N ALA A 236 -6.07 5.69 -32.14
CA ALA A 236 -6.50 4.85 -33.26
C ALA A 236 -6.81 3.37 -32.94
N ALA A 237 -6.91 2.97 -31.66
CA ALA A 237 -7.07 1.55 -31.24
C ALA A 237 -8.45 1.17 -30.68
#